data_AF-A0A5K1FF06-F1
#
_entry.id   AF-A0A5K1FF06-F1
#
_cell.length_a   1.000
_cell.length_b   1.000
_cell.length_c   1.000
_cell.angle_alpha   90.00
_cell.angle_beta   90.00
_cell.angle_gamma   90.00
#
_symmetry.space_group_name_H-M   'P 1'
#
loop_
_entity.id
_entity.type
_entity.pdbx_description
1 polymer ?
#
loop_
_entity_poly.entity_id
_entity_poly.type
_entity_poly.pdbx_seq_one_letter_code
_entity_poly.pdbx_strand_id
1 'polypeptide(L)'
;SGTSGQSNDEQSGALEALEPPLGQECLEIGDYKGKMRVWHLNTEHTKLHSLKLERCHLWEKLISITSLKVLNVINCPALCEIVSTPALELLKV
;
A
#
# COMPACT_ATOMS: atom_id res chain seq x y z
N SER A 1 -27.55 27.47 -4.54
CA SER A 1 -26.80 26.69 -5.51
C SER A 1 -25.57 26.14 -4.83
N GLY A 2 -25.55 24.84 -4.56
CA GLY A 2 -24.43 24.18 -3.93
C GLY A 2 -23.29 23.96 -4.91
N THR A 3 -22.06 23.97 -4.40
CA THR A 3 -21.05 22.92 -4.58
C THR A 3 -19.93 23.27 -3.60
N SER A 4 -19.86 22.57 -2.47
CA SER A 4 -18.67 22.55 -1.62
C SER A 4 -17.53 21.99 -2.47
N GLY A 5 -16.61 22.84 -2.89
CA GLY A 5 -15.31 22.43 -3.41
C GLY A 5 -14.49 21.87 -2.25
N GLN A 6 -14.77 20.64 -1.84
CA GLN A 6 -13.92 19.91 -0.92
C GLN A 6 -12.74 19.41 -1.76
N SER A 7 -11.63 20.14 -1.70
CA SER A 7 -10.36 19.79 -2.33
C SER A 7 -9.99 18.36 -1.89
N ASN A 8 -9.80 17.47 -2.87
CA ASN A 8 -9.38 16.08 -2.66
C ASN A 8 -7.96 15.98 -2.06
N ASP A 9 -7.23 17.10 -1.98
CA ASP A 9 -5.87 17.16 -1.46
C ASP A 9 -5.83 16.97 0.06
N GLU A 10 -6.83 17.47 0.80
CA GLU A 10 -6.93 17.27 2.25
C GLU A 10 -7.24 15.82 2.64
N GLN A 11 -7.94 15.07 1.78
CA GLN A 11 -8.28 13.67 2.06
C GLN A 11 -7.07 12.75 1.88
N SER A 12 -6.10 13.15 1.05
CA SER A 12 -4.89 12.37 0.78
C SER A 12 -3.96 12.35 1.98
N GLY A 13 -3.77 13.48 2.66
CA GLY A 13 -2.92 13.57 3.86
C GLY A 13 -3.42 12.75 5.06
N ALA A 14 -4.74 12.64 5.25
CA ALA A 14 -5.31 11.87 6.36
C ALA A 14 -5.10 10.35 6.19
N LEU A 15 -5.21 9.84 4.95
CA LEU A 15 -4.98 8.42 4.67
C LEU A 15 -3.49 8.07 4.69
N GLU A 16 -2.60 9.01 4.35
CA GLU A 16 -1.16 8.84 4.44
C GLU A 16 -0.66 8.65 5.88
N ALA A 17 -1.37 9.21 6.87
CA ALA A 17 -1.06 9.10 8.29
C ALA A 17 -1.58 7.82 8.98
N LEU A 18 -2.42 7.03 8.30
CA LEU A 18 -2.98 5.80 8.88
C LEU A 18 -1.96 4.67 8.83
N GLU A 19 -1.65 4.07 9.98
CA GLU A 19 -0.86 2.83 10.10
C GLU A 19 -1.78 1.60 10.12
N PRO A 20 -1.35 0.45 9.56
CA PRO A 20 -2.12 -0.78 9.69
C PRO A 20 -2.08 -1.27 11.14
N PRO A 21 -3.19 -1.79 11.69
CA PRO A 21 -3.21 -2.33 13.05
C PRO A 21 -2.13 -3.39 13.31
N LEU A 22 -1.61 -3.39 14.54
CA LEU A 22 -0.63 -4.35 15.02
C LEU A 22 -1.14 -5.79 14.82
N GLY A 23 -0.29 -6.64 14.24
CA GLY A 23 -0.63 -8.04 13.99
C GLY A 23 -1.53 -8.29 12.77
N GLN A 24 -1.78 -7.28 11.94
CA GLN A 24 -2.50 -7.48 10.68
C GLN A 24 -1.71 -8.40 9.74
N GLU A 25 -2.35 -9.49 9.31
CA GLU A 25 -1.75 -10.51 8.43
C GLU A 25 -2.05 -10.28 6.95
N CYS A 26 -3.20 -9.66 6.67
CA CYS A 26 -3.69 -9.41 5.32
C CYS A 26 -4.10 -7.94 5.18
N LEU A 27 -3.64 -7.28 4.13
CA LEU A 27 -3.99 -5.92 3.80
C LEU A 27 -4.40 -5.79 2.34
N GLU A 28 -5.47 -5.06 2.11
CA GLU A 28 -5.94 -4.70 0.78
C GLU A 28 -6.04 -3.19 0.67
N ILE A 29 -5.48 -2.65 -0.41
CA ILE A 29 -5.55 -1.24 -0.73
C ILE A 29 -6.07 -1.11 -2.15
N GLY A 30 -7.26 -0.53 -2.27
CA GLY A 30 -7.98 -0.29 -3.51
C GLY A 30 -8.18 1.20 -3.78
N ASP A 31 -8.14 1.61 -5.04
CA ASP A 31 -8.47 2.97 -5.52
C ASP A 31 -7.70 4.09 -4.82
N TYR A 32 -6.53 3.76 -4.27
CA TYR A 32 -5.73 4.71 -3.51
C TYR A 32 -5.03 5.67 -4.47
N LYS A 33 -5.37 6.95 -4.32
CA LYS A 33 -4.87 8.06 -5.15
C LYS A 33 -3.73 8.84 -4.51
N GLY A 34 -3.28 8.45 -3.32
CA GLY A 34 -2.12 9.05 -2.66
C GLY A 34 -0.81 8.44 -3.14
N LYS A 35 0.31 9.09 -2.83
CA LYS A 35 1.64 8.53 -3.09
C LYS A 35 1.94 7.40 -2.12
N MET A 36 2.97 6.60 -2.41
CA MET A 36 3.38 5.55 -1.49
C MET A 36 3.57 6.12 -0.08
N ARG A 37 2.88 5.51 0.88
CA ARG A 37 3.05 5.83 2.30
C ARG A 37 4.46 5.44 2.71
N VAL A 38 5.15 6.30 3.46
CA VAL A 38 6.32 5.89 4.24
C VAL A 38 5.81 5.14 5.48
N TRP A 39 5.06 4.07 5.26
CA TRP A 39 5.06 3.01 6.24
C TRP A 39 6.49 2.48 6.17
N HIS A 40 7.29 2.94 7.12
CA HIS A 40 8.21 2.01 7.73
C HIS A 40 7.30 0.90 8.23
N LEU A 41 7.00 -0.08 7.36
CA LEU A 41 6.52 -1.37 7.79
C LEU A 41 7.67 -1.85 8.63
N ASN A 42 7.64 -1.46 9.91
CA ASN A 42 8.67 -1.77 10.85
C ASN A 42 8.55 -3.27 10.96
N THR A 43 9.38 -3.93 10.16
CA THR A 43 9.24 -5.32 9.75
C THR A 43 9.29 -6.27 10.94
N GLU A 44 9.70 -5.75 12.09
CA GLU A 44 9.76 -6.42 13.37
C GLU A 44 8.38 -6.59 14.03
N HIS A 45 7.39 -5.74 13.70
CA HIS A 45 6.07 -5.75 14.33
C HIS A 45 4.92 -6.08 13.36
N THR A 46 5.15 -6.00 12.05
CA THR A 46 4.12 -6.29 11.06
C THR A 46 4.13 -7.77 10.70
N LYS A 47 3.05 -8.50 11.03
CA LYS A 47 2.82 -9.89 10.60
C LYS A 47 2.22 -9.98 9.19
N LEU A 48 2.43 -8.95 8.37
CA LEU A 48 1.76 -8.82 7.09
C LEU A 48 2.30 -9.85 6.09
N HIS A 49 1.53 -10.91 5.89
CA HIS A 49 1.86 -12.01 4.99
C HIS A 49 1.26 -11.82 3.60
N SER A 50 0.13 -11.12 3.48
CA SER A 50 -0.55 -10.91 2.20
C SER A 50 -0.87 -9.44 1.98
N LEU A 51 -0.47 -8.91 0.82
CA LEU A 51 -0.78 -7.56 0.36
C LEU A 51 -1.47 -7.62 -1.00
N LYS A 52 -2.64 -6.99 -1.10
CA LYS A 52 -3.33 -6.76 -2.37
C LYS A 52 -3.37 -5.26 -2.67
N LEU A 53 -2.88 -4.88 -3.84
CA LEU A 53 -2.95 -3.53 -4.38
C LEU A 53 -3.86 -3.56 -5.61
N GLU A 54 -4.86 -2.68 -5.63
CA GLU A 54 -5.84 -2.60 -6.72
C GLU A 54 -6.06 -1.14 -7.13
N ARG A 55 -5.87 -0.82 -8.41
CA ARG A 55 -6.08 0.55 -8.95
C ARG A 55 -5.27 1.64 -8.23
N CYS A 56 -4.07 1.30 -7.76
CA CYS A 56 -3.15 2.24 -7.11
C CYS A 56 -2.26 2.92 -8.16
N HIS A 57 -2.69 4.08 -8.67
CA HIS A 57 -2.06 4.73 -9.82
C HIS A 57 -0.82 5.57 -9.50
N LEU A 58 -0.59 5.94 -8.24
CA LEU A 58 0.58 6.74 -7.82
C LEU A 58 1.58 5.94 -6.97
N TRP A 59 1.41 4.61 -6.90
CA TRP A 59 2.23 3.75 -6.07
C TRP A 59 3.44 3.25 -6.87
N GLU A 60 4.57 3.94 -6.77
CA GLU A 60 5.73 3.70 -7.65
C GLU A 60 6.66 2.57 -7.19
N LYS A 61 6.77 2.38 -5.88
CA LYS A 61 7.73 1.47 -5.25
C LYS A 61 7.06 0.64 -4.17
N LEU A 62 7.56 -0.54 -3.85
CA LEU A 62 7.21 -1.29 -2.65
C LEU A 62 8.50 -1.52 -1.85
N ILE A 63 8.52 -1.02 -0.61
CA ILE A 63 9.64 -1.14 0.31
C ILE A 63 9.61 -2.52 0.97
N SER A 64 10.79 -3.02 1.36
CA SER A 64 11.01 -4.33 1.98
C SER A 64 10.05 -4.60 3.14
N ILE A 65 9.17 -5.59 2.93
CA ILE A 65 8.33 -6.20 3.95
C ILE A 65 8.88 -7.61 4.16
N THR A 66 9.61 -7.85 5.25
CA THR A 66 10.29 -9.14 5.44
C THR A 66 9.33 -10.31 5.65
N SER A 67 8.12 -10.06 6.18
CA SER A 67 7.11 -11.08 6.44
C SER A 67 6.16 -11.33 5.27
N LEU A 68 6.23 -10.53 4.21
CA LEU A 68 5.31 -10.61 3.07
C LEU A 68 5.61 -11.83 2.21
N LYS A 69 4.62 -12.72 2.13
CA LYS A 69 4.65 -13.95 1.33
C LYS A 69 3.90 -13.82 0.02
N VAL A 70 2.79 -13.09 0.02
CA VAL A 70 1.90 -12.96 -1.13
C VAL A 70 1.72 -11.49 -1.48
N LEU A 71 2.03 -11.15 -2.73
CA LEU A 71 1.76 -9.84 -3.31
C LEU A 71 0.84 -10.00 -4.52
N ASN A 72 -0.32 -9.34 -4.49
CA ASN A 72 -1.25 -9.29 -5.60
C ASN A 72 -1.41 -7.85 -6.07
N VAL A 73 -1.05 -7.58 -7.32
CA VAL A 73 -1.08 -6.26 -7.94
C VAL A 73 -2.08 -6.31 -9.08
N ILE A 74 -3.06 -5.42 -9.05
CA ILE A 74 -4.12 -5.37 -10.05
C ILE A 74 -4.26 -3.93 -10.54
N ASN A 75 -3.96 -3.68 -11.81
CA ASN A 75 -4.11 -2.36 -12.43
C ASN A 75 -3.36 -1.23 -11.67
N CYS A 76 -2.10 -1.48 -11.29
CA CYS A 76 -1.22 -0.49 -10.65
C CYS A 76 -0.09 -0.09 -11.63
N PRO A 77 -0.37 0.79 -12.61
CA PRO A 77 0.56 1.06 -13.72
C PRO A 77 1.84 1.79 -13.30
N ALA A 78 1.83 2.46 -12.15
CA ALA A 78 3.01 3.16 -11.64
C ALA A 78 3.98 2.24 -10.89
N LEU A 79 3.55 1.05 -10.45
CA LEU A 79 4.37 0.16 -9.62
C LEU A 79 5.51 -0.43 -10.45
N CYS A 80 6.70 0.12 -10.24
CA CYS A 80 7.91 -0.14 -11.03
C CYS A 80 8.96 -0.90 -10.21
N GLU A 81 9.05 -0.61 -8.91
CA GLU A 81 10.09 -1.17 -8.05
C GLU A 81 9.50 -2.00 -6.91
N ILE A 82 9.95 -3.23 -6.74
CA ILE A 82 9.69 -4.05 -5.54
C ILE A 82 11.04 -4.35 -4.90
N VAL A 83 11.35 -3.67 -3.80
CA VAL A 83 12.66 -3.78 -3.14
C VAL A 83 12.63 -4.86 -2.07
N SER A 84 13.43 -5.90 -2.29
CA SER A 84 13.81 -6.99 -1.37
C SER A 84 12.74 -7.38 -0.35
N THR A 85 11.75 -8.17 -0.75
CA THR A 85 10.83 -8.91 0.14
C THR A 85 11.33 -10.37 0.24
N PRO A 86 12.25 -10.70 1.17
CA PRO A 86 12.94 -11.98 1.17
C PRO A 86 12.03 -13.20 1.39
N ALA A 87 10.87 -13.02 2.04
CA ALA A 87 9.90 -14.08 2.26
C ALA A 87 8.83 -14.19 1.15
N LEU A 88 8.95 -13.45 0.05
CA LEU A 88 7.95 -13.45 -1.00
C LEU A 88 7.93 -14.79 -1.73
N GLU A 89 6.83 -15.52 -1.57
CA GLU A 89 6.59 -16.83 -2.18
C GLU A 89 5.77 -16.70 -3.47
N LEU A 90 4.89 -15.69 -3.55
CA LEU A 90 3.95 -15.52 -4.66
C LEU A 90 3.77 -14.06 -5.06
N LEU A 91 4.02 -13.76 -6.33
CA LEU A 91 3.70 -12.49 -6.99
C LEU A 91 2.63 -12.72 -8.06
N LYS A 92 1.51 -12.00 -7.96
CA LYS A 92 0.47 -11.90 -8.99
C LYS A 92 0.42 -10.46 -9.47
N VAL A 93 0.46 -10.27 -10.79
CA VAL A 93 0.46 -8.96 -11.48
C VAL A 93 -0.51 -8.99 -12.65
#